data_AF-A0A960FQG8-F1
#
_entry.id   AF-A0A960FQG8-F1
#
_cell.length_a   1.000
_cell.length_b   1.000
_cell.length_c   1.000
_cell.angle_alpha   90.00
_cell.angle_beta   90.00
_cell.angle_gamma   90.00
#
_symmetry.space_group_name_H-M   'P 1'
#
loop_
_entity.id
_entity.type
_entity.pdbx_description
1 polymer ?
#
loop_
_entity_poly.entity_id
_entity_poly.type
_entity_poly.pdbx_seq_one_letter_code
_entity_poly.pdbx_strand_id
1 'polypeptide(L)' 'DGFNVMPPLYPQLLDTFVEQVVPILQERGLFRTEYAGSTLREHYGLPRPESQYAAAHPAAAALA' A
#
# COMPACT_ATOMS: atom_id res chain seq x y z
N ASP A 1 -9.95 -6.08 -1.80
CA ASP A 1 -8.74 -5.58 -1.12
C ASP A 1 -8.88 -4.28 -0.33
N GLY A 2 -9.86 -3.36 -0.58
CA GLY A 2 -9.95 -2.15 0.26
C GLY A 2 -11.06 -1.16 -0.09
N PHE A 3 -11.05 0.00 0.58
CA PHE A 3 -12.03 1.09 0.48
C PHE A 3 -11.33 2.44 0.29
N ASN A 4 -12.03 3.40 -0.34
CA ASN A 4 -11.65 4.81 -0.28
C ASN A 4 -12.47 5.51 0.80
N VAL A 5 -11.80 6.06 1.81
CA VAL A 5 -12.43 6.66 3.00
C VAL A 5 -12.40 8.18 2.84
N MET A 6 -13.58 8.77 2.62
CA MET A 6 -13.74 10.21 2.38
C MET A 6 -14.66 10.86 3.42
N PRO A 7 -14.20 11.13 4.66
CA PRO A 7 -15.00 11.81 5.66
C PRO A 7 -15.44 13.22 5.22
N PRO A 8 -16.63 13.69 5.64
CA PRO A 8 -17.11 15.03 5.29
C PRO A 8 -16.39 16.15 6.06
N LEU A 9 -15.65 15.81 7.12
CA LEU A 9 -14.89 16.75 7.94
C LEU A 9 -13.54 16.15 8.32
N TYR A 10 -12.47 16.91 8.04
CA TYR A 10 -11.11 16.53 8.37
C TYR A 10 -10.48 17.52 9.38
N PRO A 11 -9.57 17.03 10.24
CA PRO A 11 -9.17 15.63 10.43
C PRO A 11 -10.11 14.80 11.32
N GLN A 12 -11.03 15.43 12.06
CA GLN A 12 -11.70 14.80 13.22
C GLN A 12 -12.41 13.48 12.93
N LEU A 13 -13.11 13.38 11.79
CA LEU A 13 -13.82 12.15 11.45
C LEU A 13 -12.90 11.07 10.89
N LEU A 14 -11.75 11.44 10.31
CA LEU A 14 -10.72 10.46 9.98
C LEU A 14 -10.08 9.90 11.25
N ASP A 15 -9.76 10.77 12.22
CA ASP A 15 -9.21 10.37 13.51
C ASP A 15 -10.17 9.41 14.23
N THR A 16 -11.46 9.78 14.28
CA THR A 16 -12.52 8.92 14.86
C THR A 16 -12.59 7.56 14.17
N PHE A 17 -12.49 7.51 12.84
CA PHE A 17 -12.49 6.26 12.09
C PHE A 17 -11.27 5.39 12.43
N VAL A 18 -10.08 5.99 12.50
CA VAL A 18 -8.84 5.29 12.85
C VAL A 18 -8.90 4.77 14.28
N GLU A 19 -9.41 5.55 15.23
CA GLU A 19 -9.48 5.17 16.64
C GLU A 19 -10.56 4.13 16.94
N GLN A 20 -11.70 4.16 16.24
CA GLN A 20 -12.85 3.32 16.58
C GLN A 20 -13.05 2.13 15.63
N VAL A 21 -12.81 2.31 14.33
CA VAL A 21 -13.13 1.28 13.32
C VAL A 21 -11.94 0.38 13.02
N VAL A 22 -10.73 0.94 12.88
CA VAL A 22 -9.53 0.14 12.56
C VAL A 22 -9.27 -0.97 13.59
N PRO A 23 -9.40 -0.76 14.92
CA PRO A 23 -9.22 -1.83 15.90
C PRO A 23 -10.20 -2.98 15.70
N ILE A 24 -11.48 -2.68 15.43
CA ILE A 24 -12.51 -3.71 15.18
C ILE A 24 -12.15 -4.54 13.94
N LEU A 25 -11.64 -3.90 12.88
CA LEU A 25 -11.22 -4.61 11.68
C LEU A 25 -9.98 -5.49 11.94
N GLN A 26 -9.04 -5.03 12.75
CA GLN A 26 -7.86 -5.80 13.15
C GLN A 26 -8.23 -7.01 14.03
N GLU A 27 -9.08 -6.82 15.04
CA GLU A 27 -9.59 -7.89 15.92
C GLU A 27 -10.29 -9.00 15.13
N ARG A 28 -10.95 -8.64 14.02
CA ARG A 28 -11.64 -9.59 13.13
C ARG A 28 -10.72 -10.19 12.06
N GLY A 29 -9.44 -9.83 12.02
CA GLY A 29 -8.49 -10.30 11.00
C GLY A 29 -8.77 -9.74 9.60
N LEU A 30 -9.50 -8.62 9.50
CA LEU A 30 -9.91 -7.99 8.24
C LEU A 30 -8.99 -6.83 7.83
N PHE A 31 -8.08 -6.41 8.72
CA PHE A 31 -7.12 -5.34 8.44
C PHE A 31 -5.76 -5.64 9.05
N ARG A 32 -4.72 -5.15 8.39
CA ARG A 32 -3.32 -5.36 8.79
C ARG A 32 -3.01 -4.67 10.13
N THR A 33 -2.14 -5.29 10.92
CA THR A 33 -1.55 -4.71 12.15
C THR A 33 -0.17 -4.12 11.91
N GLU A 34 0.50 -4.51 10.83
CA GLU A 34 1.80 -4.03 10.40
C GLU A 34 1.89 -3.93 8.87
N TYR A 35 2.87 -3.18 8.38
CA TYR A 35 3.17 -3.10 6.96
C TYR A 35 4.35 -4.02 6.63
N ALA A 36 4.27 -4.71 5.49
CA ALA A 36 5.35 -5.52 4.96
C ALA A 36 5.86 -4.92 3.64
N GLY A 37 7.17 -4.86 3.46
CA GLY A 37 7.81 -4.20 2.32
C GLY A 37 8.01 -2.70 2.53
N SER A 38 8.49 -2.04 1.49
CA SER A 38 8.85 -0.61 1.47
C SER A 38 8.11 0.19 0.39
N THR A 39 7.35 -0.49 -0.48
CA THR A 39 6.65 0.12 -1.60
C THR A 39 5.15 -0.10 -1.51
N LEU A 40 4.39 0.83 -2.10
CA LEU A 40 2.94 0.70 -2.19
C LEU A 40 2.52 -0.60 -2.91
N ARG A 41 3.29 -1.03 -3.91
CA ARG A 41 3.01 -2.28 -4.64
C ARG A 41 3.14 -3.49 -3.74
N GLU A 42 4.18 -3.56 -2.91
CA GLU A 42 4.35 -4.64 -1.92
C GLU A 42 3.18 -4.66 -0.93
N HIS A 43 2.68 -3.49 -0.48
CA HIS A 43 1.53 -3.40 0.41
C HIS A 43 0.22 -3.95 -0.19
N TYR A 44 0.17 -4.11 -1.52
CA TYR A 44 -0.95 -4.67 -2.28
C TYR A 44 -0.62 -6.03 -2.92
N GLY A 45 0.56 -6.60 -2.67
CA GLY A 45 0.98 -7.87 -3.30
C GLY A 45 1.17 -7.77 -4.82
N LEU A 46 1.48 -6.58 -5.34
CA LEU A 46 1.62 -6.33 -6.78
C LEU A 46 3.09 -6.43 -7.22
N PRO A 47 3.39 -7.07 -8.37
CA PRO A 47 4.75 -7.10 -8.90
C PRO A 47 5.19 -5.72 -9.40
N ARG A 48 6.50 -5.47 -9.36
CA ARG A 48 7.10 -4.29 -9.99
C ARG A 48 7.15 -4.52 -11.50
N PRO A 49 6.54 -3.65 -12.33
CA PRO A 49 6.68 -3.77 -13.78
C PRO A 49 8.11 -3.43 -14.19
N GLU A 50 8.66 -4.22 -15.11
CA GLU A 50 9.91 -3.86 -15.77
C GLU A 50 9.70 -2.60 -16.62
N SER A 51 10.73 -1.76 -16.70
CA SER A 51 10.70 -0.63 -17.62
C SER A 51 10.69 -1.15 -19.04
N GLN A 52 9.83 -0.59 -19.90
CA GLN A 52 9.83 -0.90 -21.34
C GLN A 52 11.17 -0.56 -22.03
N TYR A 53 12.01 0.26 -21.40
CA TYR A 53 13.34 0.62 -21.88
C TYR A 53 14.47 -0.16 -21.19
N ALA A 54 14.17 -1.14 -20.32
CA ALA A 54 15.18 -1.85 -19.53
C ALA A 54 16.24 -2.54 -20.42
N ALA A 55 15.84 -3.15 -21.53
CA ALA A 55 16.74 -3.79 -22.50
C ALA A 55 17.59 -2.80 -23.31
N ALA A 56 17.15 -1.54 -23.43
CA ALA A 56 17.83 -0.50 -24.19
C ALA A 56 18.82 0.31 -23.36
N HIS A 57 18.86 0.12 -22.03
CA HIS A 57 19.75 0.87 -21.16
C HIS A 57 21.15 0.24 -21.17
N PRO A 58 22.21 0.94 -21.59
CA PRO A 58 23.55 0.36 -21.76
C PRO A 58 24.17 -0.21 -20.48
N ALA A 59 23.66 0.17 -19.30
CA ALA A 59 24.05 -0.41 -18.02
C ALA A 59 23.59 -1.88 -17.83
N ALA A 60 22.54 -2.34 -18.53
CA ALA A 60 22.06 -3.72 -18.46
C ALA A 60 23.03 -4.72 -19.10
N ALA A 61 23.82 -4.29 -20.09
CA ALA A 61 24.82 -5.12 -20.76
C ALA A 61 26.10 -5.34 -19.93
N ALA A 62 26.30 -4.59 -18.85
CA ALA A 62 27.50 -4.67 -18.00
C ALA A 62 27.36 -5.60 -16.78
N LEU A 63 26.16 -6.17 -16.55
CA LEU A 63 25.85 -7.07 -15.43
C LEU A 63 25.61 -8.53 -15.88
N ALA A 64 25.83 -8.84 -17.16
CA ALA A 64 25.79 -10.18 -17.74
C ALA A 64 27.21 -10.64 -18.11
#